data_AF-A0AAN8FCD3-F1
#
_entry.id   AF-A0AAN8FCD3-F1
#
_cell.length_a   1.000
_cell.length_b   1.000
_cell.length_c   1.000
_cell.angle_alpha   90.00
_cell.angle_beta   90.00
_cell.angle_gamma   90.00
#
_symmetry.space_group_name_H-M   'P 1'
#
loop_
_entity.id
_entity.type
_entity.pdbx_description
1 polymer ?
#
loop_
_entity_poly.entity_id
_entity_poly.type
_entity_poly.pdbx_seq_one_letter_code
_entity_poly.pdbx_strand_id
1 'polypeptide(L)' 'MDKDFAPVHLSYIAPCVVQVDAYEILGSVNLKKERAEAAMNGRVMTLEGPKIRKLKVLCRKDRDDTMTI' A
#
# COMPACT_ATOMS: atom_id res chain seq x y z
N MET A 1 -7.87 6.52 19.83
CA MET A 1 -7.60 5.30 19.05
C MET A 1 -6.32 5.59 18.30
N ASP A 2 -5.20 5.14 18.88
CA ASP A 2 -3.88 5.48 18.37
C ASP A 2 -3.71 4.91 16.96
N LYS A 3 -3.49 5.82 16.02
CA LYS A 3 -3.06 5.46 14.67
C LYS A 3 -1.56 5.22 14.73
N ASP A 4 -1.17 4.11 15.37
CA ASP A 4 0.22 3.66 15.46
C ASP A 4 0.89 3.53 14.09
N PHE A 5 0.10 3.38 13.02
CA PHE A 5 0.59 3.21 11.67
C PHE A 5 -0.13 4.16 10.72
N ALA A 6 0.65 4.96 10.00
CA ALA A 6 0.18 5.77 8.87
C ALA A 6 0.76 5.18 7.58
N PRO A 7 -0.02 5.04 6.48
CA PRO A 7 0.54 4.63 5.20
C PRO A 7 1.69 5.54 4.78
N VAL A 8 2.74 4.97 4.19
CA VAL A 8 3.69 5.76 3.41
C VAL A 8 2.98 6.14 2.12
N HIS A 9 2.91 7.43 1.80
CA HIS A 9 2.20 7.89 0.61
C HIS A 9 2.85 9.11 -0.05
N LEU A 10 2.68 9.20 -1.37
CA LEU A 10 2.86 10.41 -2.15
C LEU A 10 1.49 10.82 -2.67
N SER A 11 0.98 11.98 -2.22
CA SER A 11 -0.41 12.37 -2.45
C SER A 11 -1.35 11.25 -1.96
N TYR A 12 -2.20 10.69 -2.82
CA TYR A 12 -3.12 9.59 -2.48
C TYR A 12 -2.58 8.19 -2.78
N ILE A 13 -1.33 8.06 -3.23
CA ILE A 13 -0.75 6.78 -3.67
C ILE A 13 0.16 6.23 -2.58
N ALA A 14 -0.10 4.99 -2.16
CA ALA A 14 0.73 4.25 -1.20
C ALA A 14 1.29 2.96 -1.83
N PRO A 15 2.52 2.52 -1.48
CA PRO A 15 3.02 1.21 -1.89
C PRO A 15 2.19 0.08 -1.27
N CYS A 16 1.89 -0.96 -2.05
CA CYS A 16 1.20 -2.14 -1.53
C CYS A 16 1.69 -3.42 -2.20
N VAL A 17 1.49 -4.55 -1.52
CA VAL A 17 1.76 -5.88 -2.07
C VAL A 17 0.46 -6.47 -2.60
N VAL A 18 0.48 -6.85 -3.88
CA VAL A 18 -0.62 -7.46 -4.61
C VAL A 18 -0.36 -8.95 -4.78
N GLN A 19 -1.32 -9.78 -4.35
CA GLN A 19 -1.29 -11.22 -4.60
C GLN A 19 -1.69 -11.50 -6.05
N VAL A 20 -0.83 -12.19 -6.79
CA VAL A 20 -1.09 -12.68 -8.15
C VAL A 20 -0.72 -14.16 -8.20
N ASP A 21 -1.73 -15.01 -8.28
CA ASP A 21 -1.60 -16.46 -8.18
C ASP A 21 -0.79 -16.87 -6.93
N ALA A 22 0.36 -17.52 -7.14
CA ALA A 22 1.27 -17.95 -6.07
C ALA A 22 2.30 -16.88 -5.67
N TYR A 23 2.32 -15.73 -6.32
CA TYR A 23 3.34 -14.70 -6.15
C TYR A 23 2.80 -13.44 -5.47
N GLU A 24 3.70 -12.72 -4.81
CA GLU A 24 3.48 -11.38 -4.29
C GLU A 24 4.22 -10.38 -5.18
N ILE A 25 3.51 -9.34 -5.63
CA ILE A 25 4.05 -8.31 -6.52
C ILE A 25 3.95 -6.95 -5.84
N LEU A 26 5.02 -6.18 -5.86
CA LEU A 26 4.99 -4.80 -5.41
C LEU A 26 4.20 -3.94 -6.41
N GLY A 27 3.19 -3.25 -5.91
CA GLY A 27 2.35 -2.33 -6.65
C GLY A 27 2.05 -1.07 -5.85
N SER A 28 0.97 -0.41 -6.23
CA SER A 28 0.52 0.82 -5.59
C SER A 28 -0.99 0.80 -5.37
N VAL A 29 -1.47 1.48 -4.33
CA VAL A 29 -2.89 1.68 -4.07
C VAL A 29 -3.19 3.18 -4.00
N ASN A 30 -4.19 3.61 -4.77
CA ASN A 30 -4.79 4.92 -4.64
C ASN A 30 -5.84 4.87 -3.53
N LEU A 31 -5.52 5.43 -2.37
CA LEU A 31 -6.36 5.42 -1.17
C LEU A 31 -7.64 6.24 -1.35
N LYS A 32 -7.66 7.23 -2.25
CA LYS A 32 -8.85 8.04 -2.53
C LYS A 32 -9.84 7.35 -3.45
N LYS A 33 -9.34 6.56 -4.40
CA LYS A 33 -10.16 5.83 -5.39
C LYS A 33 -10.42 4.37 -5.00
N GLU A 34 -9.80 3.89 -3.93
CA GLU A 34 -9.85 2.48 -3.52
C GLU A 34 -9.46 1.51 -4.65
N ARG A 35 -8.38 1.85 -5.37
CA ARG A 35 -7.89 1.13 -6.55
C ARG A 35 -6.41 0.80 -6.41
N ALA A 36 -6.05 -0.48 -6.56
CA ALA A 36 -4.67 -0.94 -6.56
C ALA A 36 -4.21 -1.44 -7.93
N GLU A 37 -2.94 -1.24 -8.23
CA GLU A 37 -2.32 -1.56 -9.52
C GLU A 37 -0.95 -2.19 -9.31
N ALA A 38 -0.64 -3.22 -10.10
CA ALA A 38 0.68 -3.83 -10.19
C ALA A 38 1.01 -4.12 -11.66
N ALA A 39 2.27 -3.90 -12.05
CA ALA A 39 2.73 -4.11 -13.42
C ALA A 39 3.70 -5.30 -13.48
N MET A 40 3.39 -6.27 -14.34
CA MET A 40 4.24 -7.44 -14.57
C MET A 40 4.07 -7.93 -16.01
N ASN A 41 5.15 -8.36 -16.65
CA ASN A 41 5.15 -8.93 -18.00
C ASN A 41 4.45 -8.05 -19.05
N GLY A 42 4.68 -6.73 -19.00
CA GLY A 42 4.10 -5.76 -19.93
C GLY A 42 2.60 -5.52 -19.75
N ARG A 43 1.97 -6.06 -18.69
CA ARG A 43 0.56 -5.84 -18.36
C ARG A 43 0.40 -5.12 -17.03
N VAL A 44 -0.61 -4.27 -16.93
CA VAL A 44 -1.02 -3.62 -15.68
C VAL A 44 -2.29 -4.31 -15.17
N MET A 45 -2.19 -4.93 -14.00
CA MET A 45 -3.32 -5.52 -13.31
C MET A 45 -3.96 -4.47 -12.41
N THR A 46 -5.31 -4.47 -12.34
CA THR A 46 -6.08 -3.55 -11.50
C THR A 46 -6.96 -4.34 -10.54
N LEU A 47 -6.97 -3.93 -9.27
CA LEU A 47 -7.86 -4.43 -8.23
C LEU A 47 -8.66 -3.29 -7.62
N GLU A 48 -9.96 -3.50 -7.43
CA GLU A 48 -10.89 -2.53 -6.87
C GLU A 48 -11.86 -3.21 -5.90
N GLY A 49 -12.53 -2.41 -5.07
CA GLY A 49 -13.58 -2.87 -4.16
C GLY A 49 -13.07 -3.85 -3.10
N PRO A 50 -13.84 -4.91 -2.74
CA PRO A 50 -13.47 -5.81 -1.65
C PRO A 50 -12.10 -6.49 -1.79
N LYS A 51 -11.58 -6.59 -3.02
CA LYS A 51 -10.29 -7.24 -3.31
C LYS A 51 -9.10 -6.48 -2.72
N ILE A 52 -9.19 -5.16 -2.55
CA ILE A 52 -8.07 -4.34 -2.04
C ILE A 52 -7.89 -4.43 -0.51
N ARG A 53 -8.88 -4.95 0.22
CA ARG A 53 -8.86 -5.00 1.70
C ARG A 53 -7.81 -5.95 2.28
N LYS A 54 -7.35 -6.93 1.49
CA LYS A 54 -6.37 -7.94 1.90
C LYS A 54 -4.94 -7.56 1.54
N LEU A 55 -4.73 -6.42 0.88
CA LEU A 55 -3.40 -5.99 0.46
C LEU A 55 -2.58 -5.54 1.67
N LYS A 56 -1.29 -5.85 1.65
CA LYS A 56 -0.34 -5.32 2.64
C LYS A 56 0.12 -3.94 2.15
N VAL A 57 -0.20 -2.88 2.89
CA VAL A 57 0.22 -1.51 2.57
C VAL A 57 1.45 -1.16 3.39
N LEU A 58 2.45 -0.53 2.78
CA LEU A 58 3.61 -0.04 3.52
C LEU A 58 3.16 1.09 4.45
N CYS A 59 3.34 0.88 5.75
CA CYS A 59 3.06 1.89 6.78
C CYS A 59 4.34 2.30 7.49
N ARG A 60 4.34 3.52 8.00
CA ARG A 60 5.31 4.04 8.96
C ARG A 60 4.64 4.14 10.33
N LYS A 61 5.43 3.87 11.37
CA LYS A 61 5.13 4.21 12.76
C LYS A 61 6.15 5.24 13.18
N ASP A 62 5.69 6.38 13.67
CA ASP A 62 6.60 7.38 14.22
C ASP A 62 7.26 6.76 15.46
N ARG A 63 8.58 6.93 15.60
CA ARG A 63 9.28 6.55 16.84
C ARG A 63 9.15 7.71 17.81
N ASP A 64 8.67 7.42 19.02
CA ASP A 64 8.56 8.41 20.09
C ASP A 64 9.93 8.98 20.53
N ASP A 65 11.03 8.33 20.14
CA ASP A 65 12.40 8.64 20.59
C ASP A 65 13.21 9.54 19.63
N THR A 66 12.58 10.53 18.99
CA THR A 66 13.35 11.58 18.27
C THR A 66 13.50 12.84 19.13
N MET A 67 13.93 12.66 20.38
CA MET A 67 14.40 13.73 21.27
C MET A 67 15.91 13.59 21.44
N THR A 68 16.71 13.99 20.45
CA THR A 68 18.04 14.63 20.58
C THR A 68 18.80 14.59 19.26
N ILE A 69 19.01 15.77 18.65
CA ILE A 69 20.36 16.30 18.36
C ILE A 69 20.32 17.78 18.73
#